data_AF-A0A257GUH0-F1
#
_entry.id   AF-A0A257GUH0-F1
#
_cell.length_a   1.000
_cell.length_b   1.000
_cell.length_c   1.000
_cell.angle_alpha   90.00
_cell.angle_beta   90.00
_cell.angle_gamma   90.00
#
_symmetry.space_group_name_H-M   'P 1'
#
loop_
_entity.id
_entity.type
_entity.pdbx_description
1 polymer ?
#
loop_
_entity_poly.entity_id
_entity_poly.type
_entity_poly.pdbx_seq_one_letter_code
_entity_poly.pdbx_strand_id
1 'polypeptide(L)'
;PGAGGTQRLPRVLGVEVALNMIVSGEPVKSEMLAMLPGQKLFDKMAASAETLAEEAFAFAKSVADARPMPLVRNFPCKHPLGDAYFQFARNMVKGMSKDYPAPGKCVDAVQAATKQKFDVGMVTEREIFINLMWTPECKALRHIFVADRAASKIPDVPADTAQRAINSVAVIGAGTMGGGI
;
A
#
# COMPACT_ATOMS: atom_id res chain seq x y z
N PRO A 1 1.49 4.02 6.62
CA PRO A 1 2.36 2.92 7.13
C PRO A 1 3.14 3.39 8.37
N GLY A 2 3.22 2.61 9.45
CA GLY A 2 3.82 3.03 10.74
C GLY A 2 5.02 2.20 11.22
N ALA A 3 5.66 1.46 10.32
CA ALA A 3 6.81 0.57 10.57
C ALA A 3 8.01 0.85 9.63
N GLY A 4 8.14 2.10 9.21
CA GLY A 4 9.14 2.66 8.30
C GLY A 4 8.83 2.47 6.82
N GLY A 5 7.60 2.15 6.45
CA GLY A 5 7.18 2.02 5.05
C GLY A 5 7.25 3.35 4.30
N THR A 6 6.84 4.45 4.93
CA THR A 6 6.91 5.79 4.32
C THR A 6 8.35 6.29 4.20
N GLN A 7 9.26 5.71 4.98
CA GLN A 7 10.68 6.03 4.95
C GLN A 7 11.44 5.16 3.93
N ARG A 8 11.16 3.86 3.88
CA ARG A 8 11.91 2.91 3.03
C ARG A 8 11.40 2.84 1.61
N LEU A 9 10.08 2.85 1.38
CA LEU A 9 9.51 2.71 0.04
C LEU A 9 9.99 3.78 -0.96
N PRO A 10 10.01 5.09 -0.64
CA PRO A 10 10.51 6.11 -1.58
C PRO A 10 12.01 6.00 -1.89
N ARG A 11 12.78 5.30 -1.05
CA ARG A 11 14.21 5.03 -1.28
C ARG A 11 14.46 3.90 -2.27
N VAL A 12 13.49 3.00 -2.45
CA VAL A 12 13.63 1.82 -3.33
C VAL A 12 12.80 1.91 -4.61
N LEU A 13 11.69 2.65 -4.62
CA LEU A 13 10.84 2.84 -5.80
C LEU A 13 10.83 4.28 -6.34
N GLY A 14 11.52 5.20 -5.67
CA GLY A 14 11.40 6.63 -5.93
C GLY A 14 10.17 7.25 -5.25
N VAL A 15 10.21 8.57 -5.09
CA VAL A 15 9.21 9.32 -4.31
C VAL A 15 7.82 9.25 -4.91
N GLU A 16 7.70 9.37 -6.23
CA GLU A 16 6.39 9.46 -6.88
C GLU A 16 5.60 8.15 -6.81
N VAL A 17 6.23 7.04 -7.19
CA VAL A 17 5.63 5.70 -7.14
C VAL A 17 5.26 5.34 -5.71
N ALA A 18 6.18 5.56 -4.76
CA ALA A 18 5.93 5.28 -3.36
C ALA A 18 4.78 6.12 -2.79
N LEU A 19 4.73 7.41 -3.10
CA LEU A 19 3.65 8.28 -2.62
C LEU A 19 2.30 7.83 -3.15
N ASN A 20 2.21 7.51 -4.45
CA ASN A 20 0.97 7.03 -5.06
C ASN A 20 0.47 5.75 -4.37
N MET A 21 1.34 4.75 -4.19
CA MET A 21 0.99 3.50 -3.49
C MET A 21 0.55 3.72 -2.04
N ILE A 22 1.22 4.63 -1.33
CA ILE A 22 0.92 4.88 0.09
C ILE A 22 -0.40 5.64 0.27
N VAL A 23 -0.72 6.58 -0.63
CA VAL A 23 -1.94 7.39 -0.54
C VAL A 23 -3.15 6.61 -1.06
N SER A 24 -3.03 5.90 -2.17
CA SER A 24 -4.14 5.12 -2.73
C SER A 24 -4.45 3.88 -1.90
N GLY A 25 -3.42 3.24 -1.32
CA GLY A 25 -3.55 1.94 -0.67
C GLY A 25 -3.77 0.78 -1.64
N GLU A 26 -3.69 1.04 -2.95
CA GLU A 26 -3.93 0.04 -3.99
C GLU A 26 -2.74 -0.94 -4.10
N PRO A 27 -3.01 -2.26 -4.13
CA PRO A 27 -1.97 -3.25 -4.37
C PRO A 27 -1.45 -3.14 -5.81
N VAL A 28 -0.14 -3.28 -5.97
CA VAL A 28 0.52 -3.30 -7.28
C VAL A 28 1.20 -4.64 -7.47
N LYS A 29 1.02 -5.25 -8.65
CA LYS A 29 1.67 -6.50 -9.03
C LYS A 29 3.19 -6.37 -9.00
N SER A 30 3.87 -7.40 -8.50
CA SER A 30 5.33 -7.44 -8.37
C SER A 30 6.04 -7.23 -9.71
N GLU A 31 5.52 -7.79 -10.79
CA GLU A 31 6.11 -7.72 -12.13
C GLU A 31 6.15 -6.28 -12.64
N MET A 32 5.09 -5.51 -12.37
CA MET A 32 5.01 -4.10 -12.75
C MET A 32 6.04 -3.25 -12.01
N LEU A 33 6.25 -3.53 -10.72
CA LEU A 33 7.24 -2.82 -9.91
C LEU A 33 8.67 -3.22 -10.30
N ALA A 34 8.90 -4.48 -10.64
CA ALA A 34 10.21 -4.99 -11.07
C ALA A 34 10.66 -4.38 -12.41
N MET A 35 9.72 -3.98 -13.27
CA MET A 35 10.00 -3.29 -14.54
C MET A 35 10.39 -1.81 -14.37
N LEU A 36 10.20 -1.23 -13.18
CA LEU A 36 10.51 0.18 -12.95
C LEU A 36 12.04 0.42 -13.04
N PRO A 37 12.49 1.37 -13.88
CA PRO A 37 13.91 1.66 -14.02
C PRO A 37 14.55 2.06 -12.69
N GLY A 38 15.63 1.36 -12.31
CA GLY A 38 16.40 1.68 -11.10
C GLY A 38 15.71 1.32 -9.78
N GLN A 39 14.61 0.55 -9.81
CA GLN A 39 13.98 0.03 -8.60
C GLN A 39 14.95 -0.85 -7.79
N LYS A 40 14.81 -0.82 -6.46
CA LYS A 40 15.58 -1.63 -5.50
C LYS A 40 14.69 -2.29 -4.45
N LEU A 41 13.41 -2.47 -4.77
CA LEU A 41 12.46 -3.16 -3.90
C LEU A 41 12.68 -4.67 -3.96
N PHE A 42 12.98 -5.19 -5.15
CA PHE A 42 13.31 -6.59 -5.38
C PHE A 42 14.73 -6.71 -5.94
N ASP A 43 15.58 -7.51 -5.29
CA ASP A 43 16.92 -7.83 -5.81
C ASP A 43 16.85 -8.86 -6.95
N LYS A 44 15.90 -9.81 -6.85
CA LYS A 44 15.66 -10.85 -7.85
C LYS A 44 14.18 -11.25 -7.84
N MET A 45 13.61 -11.42 -9.02
CA MET A 45 12.28 -12.00 -9.22
C MET A 45 12.39 -13.53 -9.37
N ALA A 46 11.54 -14.26 -8.66
CA ALA A 46 11.42 -15.72 -8.81
C ALA A 46 10.68 -16.08 -10.10
N ALA A 47 10.90 -17.30 -10.61
CA ALA A 47 10.21 -17.79 -11.80
C ALA A 47 8.71 -18.04 -11.54
N SER A 48 8.35 -18.51 -10.35
CA SER A 48 6.97 -18.69 -9.93
C SER A 48 6.81 -18.63 -8.41
N ALA A 49 5.56 -18.66 -7.92
CA ALA A 49 5.27 -18.69 -6.50
C ALA A 49 5.71 -20.00 -5.84
N GLU A 50 5.65 -21.11 -6.59
CA GLU A 50 6.00 -22.45 -6.13
C GLU A 50 7.52 -22.60 -5.91
N THR A 51 8.35 -21.95 -6.73
CA THR A 51 9.82 -22.02 -6.65
C THR A 51 10.42 -20.97 -5.71
N LEU A 52 9.62 -20.00 -5.24
CA LEU A 52 10.09 -18.83 -4.49
C LEU A 52 11.00 -19.20 -3.31
N ALA A 53 10.61 -20.19 -2.50
CA ALA A 53 11.35 -20.56 -1.29
C ALA A 53 12.74 -21.14 -1.62
N GLU A 54 12.82 -22.00 -2.63
CA GLU A 54 14.07 -22.61 -3.09
C GLU A 54 15.00 -21.55 -3.70
N GLU A 55 14.47 -20.70 -4.57
CA GLU A 55 15.23 -19.62 -5.20
C GLU A 55 15.73 -18.59 -4.20
N ALA A 56 14.92 -18.24 -3.19
CA ALA A 56 15.33 -17.34 -2.12
C ALA A 56 16.47 -17.94 -1.28
N PHE A 57 16.42 -19.25 -0.99
CA PHE A 57 17.49 -19.93 -0.27
C PHE A 57 18.79 -19.99 -1.08
N ALA A 58 18.69 -20.29 -2.38
CA ALA A 58 19.82 -20.25 -3.29
C ALA A 58 20.42 -18.85 -3.38
N PHE A 59 19.58 -17.80 -3.47
CA PHE A 59 20.03 -16.42 -3.47
C PHE A 59 20.74 -16.05 -2.17
N ALA A 60 20.17 -16.41 -1.01
CA ALA A 60 20.78 -16.15 0.29
C ALA A 60 22.17 -16.80 0.42
N LYS A 61 22.35 -18.03 -0.08
CA LYS A 61 23.66 -18.68 -0.16
C LYS A 61 24.63 -17.92 -1.05
N SER A 62 24.17 -17.44 -2.20
CA SER A 62 25.02 -16.72 -3.17
C SER A 62 25.59 -15.41 -2.63
N VAL A 63 24.91 -14.79 -1.66
CA VAL A 63 25.32 -13.51 -1.03
C VAL A 63 25.79 -13.70 0.42
N ALA A 64 25.98 -14.94 0.87
CA ALA A 64 26.26 -15.24 2.28
C ALA A 64 27.50 -14.49 2.82
N ASP A 65 28.55 -14.41 2.00
CA ASP A 65 29.84 -13.78 2.35
C ASP A 65 29.90 -12.27 2.03
N ALA A 66 28.88 -11.72 1.35
CA ALA A 66 28.89 -10.32 0.93
C ALA A 66 28.72 -9.39 2.14
N ARG A 67 29.76 -8.62 2.50
CA ARG A 67 29.71 -7.64 3.59
C ARG A 67 30.44 -6.33 3.22
N PRO A 68 29.91 -5.16 3.61
CA PRO A 68 28.63 -4.94 4.28
C PRO A 68 27.43 -5.10 3.32
N MET A 69 26.31 -5.59 3.82
CA MET A 69 25.07 -5.66 3.04
C MET A 69 24.47 -4.26 2.84
N PRO A 70 23.91 -3.95 1.66
CA PRO A 70 23.22 -2.68 1.44
C PRO A 70 22.02 -2.56 2.38
N LEU A 71 21.90 -1.43 3.04
CA LEU A 71 20.75 -1.11 3.89
C LEU A 71 19.90 -0.05 3.21
N VAL A 72 18.61 -0.32 3.01
CA VAL A 72 17.66 0.62 2.39
C VAL A 72 17.70 1.99 3.06
N ARG A 73 17.92 2.06 4.39
CA ARG A 73 18.01 3.33 5.13
C ARG A 73 19.09 4.28 4.61
N ASN A 74 20.13 3.75 3.97
CA ASN A 74 21.27 4.50 3.45
C ASN A 74 21.09 4.94 1.99
N PHE A 75 20.05 4.46 1.30
CA PHE A 75 19.76 4.89 -0.06
C PHE A 75 19.26 6.34 -0.10
N PRO A 76 19.59 7.10 -1.16
CA PRO A 76 19.13 8.47 -1.31
C PRO A 76 17.61 8.52 -1.41
N CYS A 77 17.01 9.51 -0.77
CA CYS A 77 15.58 9.80 -0.85
C CYS A 77 15.42 11.25 -1.29
N LYS A 78 15.43 11.50 -2.59
CA LYS A 78 15.34 12.85 -3.16
C LYS A 78 14.43 12.85 -4.38
N HIS A 79 13.75 13.97 -4.57
CA HIS A 79 12.97 14.25 -5.76
C HIS A 79 13.51 15.56 -6.38
N PRO A 80 13.79 15.61 -7.70
CA PRO A 80 14.39 16.79 -8.34
C PRO A 80 13.62 18.10 -8.07
N LEU A 81 12.29 18.02 -8.05
CA LEU A 81 11.38 19.15 -7.79
C LEU A 81 10.53 18.91 -6.53
N GLY A 82 11.15 18.41 -5.45
CA GLY A 82 10.44 17.90 -4.27
C GLY A 82 9.38 18.85 -3.71
N ASP A 83 9.71 20.13 -3.47
CA ASP A 83 8.77 21.08 -2.87
C ASP A 83 7.55 21.35 -3.75
N ALA A 84 7.76 21.53 -5.06
CA ALA A 84 6.67 21.70 -6.02
C ALA A 84 5.81 20.43 -6.13
N TYR A 85 6.44 19.25 -6.18
CA TYR A 85 5.76 17.96 -6.25
C TYR A 85 4.89 17.70 -5.02
N PHE A 86 5.42 17.89 -3.80
CA PHE A 86 4.63 17.66 -2.59
C PHE A 86 3.51 18.68 -2.43
N GLN A 87 3.70 19.94 -2.88
CA GLN A 87 2.62 20.91 -2.91
C GLN A 87 1.50 20.50 -3.86
N PHE A 88 1.85 20.04 -5.06
CA PHE A 88 0.90 19.48 -6.02
C PHE A 88 0.15 18.27 -5.45
N ALA A 89 0.88 17.31 -4.88
CA ALA A 89 0.29 16.11 -4.30
C ALA A 89 -0.68 16.44 -3.16
N ARG A 90 -0.35 17.40 -2.28
CA ARG A 90 -1.27 17.86 -1.22
C ARG A 90 -2.57 18.42 -1.78
N ASN A 91 -2.49 19.24 -2.83
CA ASN A 91 -3.68 19.82 -3.45
C ASN A 91 -4.58 18.74 -4.06
N MET A 92 -3.99 17.78 -4.78
CA MET A 92 -4.73 16.65 -5.36
C MET A 92 -5.39 15.79 -4.27
N VAL A 93 -4.63 15.40 -3.26
CA VAL A 93 -5.12 14.56 -2.16
C VAL A 93 -6.21 15.26 -1.37
N LYS A 94 -6.07 16.55 -1.09
CA LYS A 94 -7.11 17.34 -0.41
C LYS A 94 -8.45 17.35 -1.17
N GLY A 95 -8.40 17.38 -2.50
CA GLY A 95 -9.60 17.31 -3.34
C GLY A 95 -10.29 15.94 -3.29
N MET A 96 -9.52 14.86 -3.18
CA MET A 96 -10.02 13.48 -3.20
C MET A 96 -10.40 12.95 -1.81
N SER A 97 -9.85 13.51 -0.74
CA SER A 97 -9.95 12.94 0.62
C SER A 97 -10.45 13.96 1.65
N LYS A 98 -11.38 14.84 1.28
CA LYS A 98 -11.83 15.99 2.08
C LYS A 98 -12.10 15.66 3.56
N ASP A 99 -12.80 14.56 3.82
CA ASP A 99 -13.21 14.16 5.18
C ASP A 99 -12.30 13.08 5.79
N TYR A 100 -11.18 12.75 5.14
CA TYR A 100 -10.24 11.73 5.58
C TYR A 100 -8.87 12.37 5.88
N PRO A 101 -8.41 12.39 7.14
CA PRO A 101 -7.14 13.01 7.49
C PRO A 101 -5.92 12.18 7.04
N ALA A 102 -6.08 10.87 6.86
CA ALA A 102 -4.98 9.94 6.62
C ALA A 102 -4.22 10.20 5.31
N PRO A 103 -4.86 10.40 4.14
CA PRO A 103 -4.13 10.62 2.89
C PRO A 103 -3.22 11.86 2.91
N GLY A 104 -3.68 12.98 3.47
CA GLY A 104 -2.83 14.17 3.62
C GLY A 104 -1.62 13.90 4.52
N LYS A 105 -1.82 13.16 5.61
CA LYS A 105 -0.75 12.75 6.52
C LYS A 105 0.22 11.74 5.92
N CYS A 106 -0.23 10.90 4.99
CA CYS A 106 0.64 10.05 4.18
C CYS A 106 1.61 10.89 3.33
N VAL A 107 1.14 11.99 2.71
CA VAL A 107 1.99 12.93 1.97
C VAL A 107 3.06 13.54 2.90
N ASP A 108 2.66 13.99 4.09
CA ASP A 108 3.58 14.56 5.07
C ASP A 108 4.67 13.55 5.51
N ALA A 109 4.29 12.29 5.77
CA ALA A 109 5.22 11.24 6.19
C ALA A 109 6.25 10.90 5.11
N VAL A 110 5.83 10.83 3.84
CA VAL A 110 6.74 10.61 2.70
C VAL A 110 7.60 11.85 2.45
N GLN A 111 7.07 13.06 2.60
CA GLN A 111 7.88 14.27 2.49
C GLN A 111 8.99 14.30 3.54
N ALA A 112 8.69 13.92 4.79
CA ALA A 112 9.68 13.84 5.85
C ALA A 112 10.86 12.94 5.46
N ALA A 113 10.60 11.82 4.76
CA ALA A 113 11.65 10.92 4.28
C ALA A 113 12.68 11.59 3.34
N THR A 114 12.26 12.66 2.63
CA THR A 114 13.10 13.44 1.70
C THR A 114 13.81 14.62 2.35
N LYS A 115 13.29 15.14 3.47
CA LYS A 115 13.76 16.35 4.15
C LYS A 115 14.60 16.05 5.40
N GLN A 116 14.32 14.94 6.08
CA GLN A 116 14.90 14.59 7.37
C GLN A 116 15.91 13.43 7.27
N LYS A 117 16.76 13.32 8.29
CA LYS A 117 17.58 12.11 8.49
C LYS A 117 16.68 10.92 8.79
N PHE A 118 17.11 9.71 8.41
CA PHE A 118 16.29 8.50 8.50
C PHE A 118 15.70 8.27 9.90
N ASP A 119 16.49 8.35 10.96
CA ASP A 119 16.02 8.12 12.34
C ASP A 119 14.98 9.15 12.77
N VAL A 120 15.13 10.41 12.36
CA VAL A 120 14.15 11.47 12.64
C VAL A 120 12.86 11.21 11.86
N GLY A 121 12.97 10.84 10.58
CA GLY A 121 11.82 10.50 9.75
C GLY A 121 11.04 9.29 10.26
N MET A 122 11.71 8.30 10.86
CA MET A 122 11.06 7.17 11.54
C MET A 122 10.22 7.63 12.74
N VAL A 123 10.72 8.59 13.53
CA VAL A 123 9.97 9.17 14.65
C VAL A 123 8.76 9.96 14.14
N THR A 124 8.95 10.82 13.13
CA THR A 124 7.84 11.56 12.51
C THR A 124 6.77 10.63 11.91
N GLU A 125 7.16 9.55 11.23
CA GLU A 125 6.21 8.55 10.74
C GLU A 125 5.41 7.94 11.91
N ARG A 126 6.09 7.61 13.00
CA ARG A 126 5.46 6.98 14.17
C ARG A 126 4.48 7.92 14.85
N GLU A 127 4.83 9.19 15.03
CA GLU A 127 3.95 10.22 15.58
C GLU A 127 2.70 10.40 14.72
N ILE A 128 2.87 10.52 13.40
CA ILE A 128 1.75 10.61 12.46
C ILE A 128 0.85 9.38 12.56
N PHE A 129 1.45 8.19 12.58
CA PHE A 129 0.71 6.93 12.67
C PHE A 129 -0.13 6.85 13.95
N ILE A 130 0.47 7.15 15.11
CA ILE A 130 -0.25 7.12 16.39
C ILE A 130 -1.38 8.13 16.39
N ASN A 131 -1.14 9.36 15.91
CA ASN A 131 -2.17 10.39 15.84
C ASN A 131 -3.36 9.94 14.97
N LEU A 132 -3.09 9.31 13.82
CA LEU A 132 -4.13 8.76 12.95
C LEU A 132 -4.91 7.61 13.60
N MET A 133 -4.27 6.76 14.42
CA MET A 133 -4.96 5.65 15.10
C MET A 133 -6.07 6.11 16.04
N TRP A 134 -5.95 7.32 16.59
CA TRP A 134 -6.88 7.89 17.56
C TRP A 134 -8.01 8.71 16.93
N THR A 135 -8.05 8.85 15.61
CA THR A 135 -9.10 9.65 14.95
C THR A 135 -10.41 8.86 14.81
N PRO A 136 -11.57 9.54 14.82
CA PRO A 136 -12.86 8.88 14.60
C PRO A 136 -12.95 8.21 13.23
N GLU A 137 -12.33 8.78 12.20
CA GLU A 137 -12.31 8.21 10.84
C GLU A 137 -11.55 6.88 10.81
N CYS A 138 -10.43 6.76 11.54
CA CYS A 138 -9.71 5.49 11.66
C CYS A 138 -10.58 4.42 12.35
N LYS A 139 -11.35 4.80 13.36
CA LYS A 139 -12.31 3.89 14.01
C LYS A 139 -13.43 3.49 13.04
N ALA A 140 -14.00 4.45 12.31
CA ALA A 140 -15.08 4.22 11.36
C ALA A 140 -14.66 3.33 10.18
N LEU A 141 -13.49 3.59 9.58
CA LEU A 141 -12.97 2.79 8.46
C LEU A 141 -12.67 1.34 8.87
N ARG A 142 -12.10 1.13 10.06
CA ARG A 142 -11.92 -0.23 10.61
C ARG A 142 -13.25 -0.92 10.89
N HIS A 143 -14.24 -0.17 11.38
CA HIS A 143 -15.58 -0.70 11.58
C HIS A 143 -16.21 -1.16 10.26
N ILE A 144 -16.22 -0.33 9.22
CA ILE A 144 -16.79 -0.68 7.91
C ILE A 144 -16.09 -1.91 7.33
N PHE A 145 -14.76 -1.99 7.42
CA PHE A 145 -14.01 -3.16 6.94
C PHE A 145 -14.43 -4.48 7.61
N VAL A 146 -14.67 -4.45 8.92
CA VAL A 146 -15.14 -5.64 9.67
C VAL A 146 -16.61 -5.91 9.39
N ALA A 147 -17.43 -4.86 9.31
CA ALA A 147 -18.86 -4.95 9.04
C ALA A 147 -19.15 -5.58 7.67
N ASP A 148 -18.39 -5.21 6.64
CA ASP A 148 -18.50 -5.78 5.30
C ASP A 148 -18.28 -7.31 5.29
N ARG A 149 -17.27 -7.79 6.03
CA ARG A 149 -17.02 -9.23 6.23
C ARG A 149 -18.06 -9.93 7.10
N ALA A 150 -18.69 -9.19 8.00
CA ALA A 150 -19.73 -9.72 8.86
C ALA A 150 -21.09 -9.81 8.13
N ALA A 151 -21.33 -8.94 7.15
CA ALA A 151 -22.59 -8.88 6.40
C ALA A 151 -22.91 -10.19 5.66
N SER A 152 -21.90 -10.95 5.25
CA SER A 152 -22.09 -12.28 4.63
C SER A 152 -22.36 -13.41 5.61
N LYS A 153 -22.22 -13.17 6.92
CA LYS A 153 -22.43 -14.18 7.97
C LYS A 153 -23.83 -14.03 8.56
N ILE A 154 -24.72 -14.94 8.17
CA ILE A 154 -26.11 -14.96 8.64
C ILE A 154 -26.20 -15.96 9.82
N PRO A 155 -26.63 -15.55 11.03
CA PRO A 155 -26.52 -16.37 12.24
C PRO A 155 -27.15 -17.77 12.17
N ASP A 156 -28.24 -17.91 11.42
CA ASP A 156 -29.00 -19.15 11.21
C ASP A 156 -28.64 -19.88 9.90
N VAL A 157 -27.62 -19.41 9.17
CA VAL A 157 -27.10 -20.06 7.95
C VAL A 157 -25.64 -20.48 8.17
N PRO A 158 -25.38 -21.78 8.40
CA PRO A 158 -24.04 -22.31 8.54
C PRO A 158 -23.14 -22.02 7.32
N ALA A 159 -21.84 -21.82 7.56
CA ALA A 159 -20.88 -21.47 6.50
C ALA A 159 -20.67 -22.59 5.46
N ASP A 160 -21.00 -23.83 5.81
CA ASP A 160 -20.93 -25.03 4.97
C ASP A 160 -22.24 -25.31 4.23
N THR A 161 -23.24 -24.41 4.32
CA THR A 161 -24.50 -24.54 3.58
C THR A 161 -24.22 -24.68 2.08
N ALA A 162 -24.64 -25.81 1.50
CA ALA A 162 -24.38 -26.11 0.10
C ALA A 162 -24.99 -25.05 -0.83
N GLN A 163 -24.14 -24.49 -1.71
CA GLN A 163 -24.56 -23.51 -2.70
C GLN A 163 -24.99 -24.21 -4.00
N ARG A 164 -26.03 -23.68 -4.65
CA ARG A 164 -26.43 -24.11 -5.99
C ARG A 164 -25.57 -23.41 -7.04
N ALA A 165 -25.16 -24.14 -8.08
CA ALA A 165 -24.52 -23.52 -9.22
C ALA A 165 -25.54 -22.71 -10.03
N ILE A 166 -25.31 -21.39 -10.13
CA ILE A 166 -26.12 -20.49 -10.96
C ILE A 166 -25.31 -20.16 -12.21
N ASN A 167 -25.66 -20.80 -13.33
CA ASN A 167 -24.96 -20.62 -14.62
C ASN A 167 -25.70 -19.69 -15.60
N SER A 168 -26.98 -19.40 -15.31
CA SER A 168 -27.82 -18.49 -16.09
C SER A 168 -28.75 -17.71 -15.19
N VAL A 169 -28.97 -16.44 -15.51
CA VAL A 169 -29.86 -15.52 -14.81
C VAL A 169 -30.68 -14.77 -15.86
N ALA A 170 -31.96 -14.50 -15.56
CA ALA A 170 -32.82 -13.67 -16.38
C ALA A 170 -33.39 -12.53 -15.53
N VAL A 171 -33.41 -11.32 -16.11
CA VAL A 171 -33.99 -10.12 -15.50
C VAL A 171 -35.24 -9.74 -16.29
N ILE A 172 -36.39 -9.65 -15.61
CA ILE A 172 -37.67 -9.28 -16.24
C ILE A 172 -37.93 -7.80 -16.03
N GLY A 173 -37.84 -7.03 -17.13
CA GLY A 173 -38.03 -5.58 -17.16
C GLY A 173 -36.74 -4.84 -17.49
N ALA A 174 -36.77 -4.02 -18.53
CA ALA A 174 -35.61 -3.29 -19.07
C ALA A 174 -35.61 -1.80 -18.65
N GLY A 175 -36.18 -1.49 -17.48
CA GLY A 175 -36.08 -0.15 -16.89
C GLY A 175 -34.69 0.12 -16.32
N THR A 176 -34.48 1.31 -15.78
CA THR A 176 -33.16 1.75 -15.25
C THR A 176 -32.55 0.78 -14.23
N MET A 177 -33.35 0.19 -13.34
CA MET A 177 -32.87 -0.81 -12.38
C MET A 177 -32.50 -2.14 -13.06
N GLY A 178 -33.33 -2.61 -13.99
CA GLY A 178 -33.11 -3.88 -14.69
C GLY A 178 -31.91 -3.85 -15.64
N GLY A 179 -31.51 -2.68 -16.13
CA GLY A 179 -30.26 -2.51 -16.88
C GLY A 179 -28.99 -2.46 -16.02
N GLY A 180 -29.12 -2.23 -14.72
CA GLY A 180 -27.99 -2.16 -13.77
C GLY A 180 -27.74 -3.46 -12.99
N ILE A 181 -28.75 -4.33 -12.87
CA ILE A 181 -28.65 -5.69 -12.32
C ILE A 181 -28.01 -6.60 -13.36
#